data_AF-A0A945GI74-F1
#
_entry.id   AF-A0A945GI74-F1
#
_cell.length_a   1.000
_cell.length_b   1.000
_cell.length_c   1.000
_cell.angle_alpha   90.00
_cell.angle_beta   90.00
_cell.angle_gamma   90.00
#
_symmetry.space_group_name_H-M   'P 1'
#
loop_
_entity.id
_entity.type
_entity.pdbx_description
1 polymer ?
#
loop_
_entity_poly.entity_id
_entity_poly.type
_entity_poly.pdbx_seq_one_letter_code
_entity_poly.pdbx_strand_id
1 'polypeptide(L)'
;ISLGGLVISRSIKTAGDSMNQAIILYVKNNHGLLIGENMAESVKKTIADVTDSPSESLKMTIRGRSLESGLPESLQLTSLDVKRALNESVIDIINTVVETLDETPPELAGDIMVDGIMLAGGGALLGGLADRLTKVTALKVTIADDPLMCVVRGCGEALEEVNTLRKISL
;
A
#
# COMPACT_ATOMS: atom_id res chain seq x y z
N ILE A 1 17.94 -0.14 -20.56
CA ILE A 1 18.57 1.10 -20.00
C ILE A 1 17.67 2.31 -20.27
N SER A 2 17.02 2.87 -19.24
CA SER A 2 16.12 4.04 -19.37
C SER A 2 16.80 5.41 -19.33
N LEU A 3 18.14 5.49 -19.29
CA LEU A 3 18.94 6.74 -19.37
C LEU A 3 18.40 7.90 -18.48
N GLY A 4 17.93 7.59 -17.27
CA GLY A 4 17.41 8.59 -16.33
C GLY A 4 16.02 9.16 -16.64
N GLY A 5 15.35 8.67 -17.68
CA GLY A 5 13.98 9.04 -18.04
C GLY A 5 12.92 8.11 -17.44
N LEU A 6 11.73 8.66 -17.21
CA LEU A 6 10.54 7.89 -16.88
C LEU A 6 9.99 7.25 -18.15
N VAL A 7 9.84 5.91 -18.15
CA VAL A 7 9.39 5.16 -19.33
C VAL A 7 7.87 5.07 -19.35
N ILE A 8 7.28 4.49 -18.30
CA ILE A 8 5.82 4.39 -18.10
C ILE A 8 5.51 4.80 -16.67
N SER A 9 4.37 5.47 -16.48
CA SER A 9 3.85 5.81 -15.17
C SER A 9 2.33 5.77 -15.18
N ARG A 10 1.77 5.20 -14.11
CA ARG A 10 0.36 5.29 -13.78
C ARG A 10 0.20 5.83 -12.37
N SER A 11 -0.89 6.56 -12.17
CA SER A 11 -1.26 7.10 -10.88
C SER A 11 -2.74 6.87 -10.62
N ILE A 12 -3.04 6.31 -9.46
CA ILE A 12 -4.40 6.09 -8.96
C ILE A 12 -4.60 6.89 -7.67
N LYS A 13 -5.86 7.17 -7.33
CA LYS A 13 -6.24 7.87 -6.09
C LYS A 13 -6.52 6.92 -4.92
N THR A 14 -6.10 5.66 -5.04
CA THR A 14 -6.28 4.63 -4.02
C THR A 14 -4.99 4.45 -3.24
N ALA A 15 -4.98 4.90 -1.99
CA ALA A 15 -3.81 4.87 -1.13
C ALA A 15 -4.21 4.73 0.35
N GLY A 16 -3.35 5.18 1.27
CA GLY A 16 -3.53 5.03 2.71
C GLY A 16 -4.83 5.61 3.26
N ASP A 17 -5.28 6.77 2.77
CA ASP A 17 -6.51 7.41 3.24
C ASP A 17 -7.75 6.65 2.76
N SER A 18 -7.74 6.20 1.49
CA SER A 18 -8.81 5.35 0.94
C SER A 18 -8.94 4.05 1.73
N MET A 19 -7.83 3.44 2.14
CA MET A 19 -7.81 2.26 3.01
C MET A 19 -8.41 2.54 4.39
N ASN A 20 -8.12 3.70 4.99
CA ASN A 20 -8.71 4.08 6.28
C ASN A 20 -10.22 4.22 6.16
N GLN A 21 -10.69 4.88 5.10
CA GLN A 21 -12.13 5.01 4.83
C GLN A 21 -12.80 3.64 4.63
N ALA A 22 -12.14 2.73 3.91
CA ALA A 22 -12.65 1.36 3.72
C ALA A 22 -12.82 0.60 5.06
N ILE A 23 -11.86 0.73 5.98
CA ILE A 23 -11.96 0.16 7.33
C ILE A 23 -13.12 0.80 8.12
N ILE A 24 -13.26 2.12 8.08
CA ILE A 24 -14.36 2.83 8.77
C ILE A 24 -15.72 2.34 8.25
N LEU A 25 -15.87 2.25 6.93
CA LEU A 25 -17.10 1.79 6.29
C LEU A 25 -17.40 0.33 6.64
N TYR A 26 -16.40 -0.55 6.60
CA TYR A 26 -16.57 -1.96 6.97
C TYR A 26 -17.06 -2.08 8.43
N VAL A 27 -16.42 -1.39 9.37
CA VAL A 27 -16.80 -1.44 10.78
C VAL A 27 -18.22 -0.92 11.00
N LYS A 28 -18.57 0.18 10.33
CA LYS A 28 -19.92 0.76 10.37
C LYS A 28 -20.97 -0.23 9.85
N ASN A 29 -20.74 -0.85 8.70
CA ASN A 29 -21.73 -1.67 8.01
C ASN A 29 -21.86 -3.07 8.62
N ASN A 30 -20.76 -3.67 9.07
CA ASN A 30 -20.72 -5.05 9.53
C ASN A 30 -20.89 -5.18 11.05
N HIS A 31 -20.55 -4.14 11.81
CA HIS A 31 -20.61 -4.18 13.28
C HIS A 31 -21.43 -3.06 13.90
N GLY A 32 -22.00 -2.15 13.10
CA GLY A 32 -22.83 -1.06 13.63
C GLY A 32 -22.07 -0.07 14.52
N LEU A 33 -20.74 0.01 14.39
CA LEU A 33 -19.89 0.85 15.23
C LEU A 33 -19.25 1.96 14.40
N LEU A 34 -19.34 3.21 14.87
CA LEU A 34 -18.63 4.34 14.27
C LEU A 34 -17.27 4.53 14.92
N ILE A 35 -16.21 4.50 14.11
CA ILE A 35 -14.83 4.80 14.51
C ILE A 35 -14.27 5.98 13.72
N GLY A 36 -13.30 6.68 14.30
CA GLY A 36 -12.58 7.77 13.63
C GLY A 36 -11.36 7.30 12.84
N GLU A 37 -10.79 8.19 12.04
CA GLU A 37 -9.62 7.91 11.19
C GLU A 37 -8.41 7.42 11.97
N ASN A 38 -8.09 8.00 13.13
CA ASN A 38 -6.95 7.56 13.94
C ASN A 38 -7.07 6.10 14.40
N MET A 39 -8.30 5.65 14.69
CA MET A 39 -8.56 4.25 15.07
C MET A 39 -8.42 3.35 13.85
N ALA A 40 -8.94 3.75 12.70
CA ALA A 40 -8.80 3.00 11.44
C ALA A 40 -7.32 2.88 11.01
N GLU A 41 -6.55 3.96 11.12
CA GLU A 41 -5.11 3.98 10.83
C GLU A 41 -4.33 3.04 11.78
N SER A 42 -4.71 3.01 13.06
CA SER A 42 -4.10 2.12 14.05
C SER A 42 -4.42 0.66 13.76
N VAL A 43 -5.66 0.35 13.39
CA VAL A 43 -6.08 -0.99 12.91
C VAL A 43 -5.27 -1.40 11.69
N LYS A 44 -5.18 -0.53 10.68
CA LYS A 44 -4.42 -0.76 9.45
C LYS A 44 -2.95 -1.06 9.73
N LYS A 45 -2.30 -0.30 10.59
CA LYS A 45 -0.89 -0.49 10.93
C LYS A 45 -0.61 -1.73 11.78
N THR A 46 -1.55 -2.12 12.63
CA THR A 46 -1.30 -3.13 13.66
C THR A 46 -1.71 -4.54 13.23
N ILE A 47 -2.84 -4.66 12.52
CA ILE A 47 -3.45 -5.97 12.23
C ILE A 47 -3.82 -6.16 10.76
N ALA A 48 -3.44 -5.26 9.85
CA ALA A 48 -3.62 -5.53 8.44
C ALA A 48 -2.68 -6.65 7.99
N ASP A 49 -3.29 -7.64 7.35
CA ASP A 49 -2.61 -8.73 6.66
C ASP A 49 -3.44 -9.04 5.42
N VAL A 50 -2.95 -8.63 4.25
CA VAL A 50 -3.68 -8.75 2.98
C VAL A 50 -3.28 -10.00 2.21
N THR A 51 -2.50 -10.91 2.81
CA THR A 51 -2.16 -12.21 2.21
C THR A 51 -3.41 -13.06 1.99
N ASP A 52 -3.29 -14.14 1.20
CA ASP A 52 -4.43 -15.02 0.94
C ASP A 52 -4.93 -15.76 2.19
N SER A 53 -4.02 -16.01 3.15
CA SER A 53 -4.30 -16.66 4.42
C SER A 53 -3.80 -15.78 5.57
N PRO A 54 -4.56 -14.72 5.93
CA PRO A 54 -4.13 -13.80 6.96
C PRO A 54 -4.03 -14.49 8.33
N SER A 55 -3.08 -14.05 9.16
CA SER A 55 -2.85 -14.65 10.46
C SER A 55 -4.07 -14.53 11.40
N GLU A 56 -4.56 -15.67 11.90
CA GLU A 56 -5.69 -15.71 12.85
C GLU A 56 -5.34 -15.10 14.23
N SER A 57 -4.05 -14.94 14.54
CA SER A 57 -3.61 -14.38 15.82
C SER A 57 -3.65 -12.84 15.83
N LEU A 58 -3.70 -12.20 14.67
CA LEU A 58 -3.73 -10.74 14.53
C LEU A 58 -5.14 -10.23 14.79
N LYS A 59 -5.31 -9.61 15.96
CA LYS A 59 -6.57 -9.03 16.40
C LYS A 59 -6.35 -7.82 17.28
N MET A 60 -7.28 -6.87 17.24
CA MET A 60 -7.20 -5.61 17.97
C MET A 60 -8.58 -5.23 18.50
N THR A 61 -8.63 -4.79 19.75
CA THR A 61 -9.85 -4.20 20.31
C THR A 61 -9.93 -2.74 19.88
N ILE A 62 -11.01 -2.38 19.19
CA ILE A 62 -11.32 -1.01 18.80
C ILE A 62 -12.43 -0.45 19.67
N ARG A 63 -12.48 0.88 19.78
CA ARG A 63 -13.52 1.61 20.50
C ARG A 63 -14.19 2.62 19.59
N GLY A 64 -15.50 2.74 19.71
CA GLY A 64 -16.30 3.62 18.87
C GLY A 64 -17.65 3.93 19.49
N ARG A 65 -18.51 4.57 18.70
CA ARG A 65 -19.88 4.88 19.09
C ARG A 65 -20.84 3.91 18.41
N SER A 66 -21.65 3.20 19.19
CA SER A 66 -22.67 2.31 18.66
C SER A 66 -23.76 3.09 17.93
N LEU A 67 -24.16 2.60 16.76
CA LEU A 67 -25.27 3.18 15.99
C LEU A 67 -26.63 2.87 16.61
N GLU A 68 -26.73 1.78 17.37
CA GLU A 68 -27.97 1.36 18.02
C GLU A 68 -28.17 2.10 19.35
N SER A 69 -27.21 1.99 20.26
CA SER A 69 -27.32 2.57 21.61
C SER A 69 -26.90 4.05 21.66
N GLY A 70 -26.09 4.50 20.71
CA GLY A 70 -25.48 5.83 20.72
C GLY A 70 -24.33 5.99 21.72
N LEU A 71 -24.00 4.94 22.50
CA LEU A 71 -23.01 4.97 23.57
C LEU A 71 -21.64 4.42 23.12
N PRO A 72 -20.55 4.70 23.88
CA PRO A 72 -19.25 4.11 23.62
C PRO A 72 -19.26 2.59 23.81
N GLU A 73 -18.85 1.86 22.78
CA GLU A 73 -18.74 0.40 22.78
C GLU A 73 -17.36 -0.05 22.28
N SER A 74 -16.97 -1.28 22.63
CA SER A 74 -15.72 -1.90 22.20
C SER A 74 -16.01 -3.19 21.46
N LEU A 75 -15.28 -3.45 20.36
CA LEU A 75 -15.35 -4.70 19.64
C LEU A 75 -13.94 -5.18 19.26
N GLN A 76 -13.79 -6.48 19.05
CA GLN A 76 -12.53 -7.05 18.58
C GLN A 76 -12.59 -7.23 17.06
N LEU A 77 -11.66 -6.60 16.34
CA LEU A 77 -11.44 -6.84 14.91
C LEU A 77 -10.32 -7.86 14.71
N THR A 78 -10.45 -8.66 13.66
CA THR A 78 -9.43 -9.60 13.22
C THR A 78 -8.76 -9.12 11.94
N SER A 79 -7.58 -9.65 11.62
CA SER A 79 -6.91 -9.44 10.33
C SER A 79 -7.79 -9.82 9.14
N LEU A 80 -8.64 -10.84 9.27
CA LEU A 80 -9.59 -11.26 8.24
C LEU A 80 -10.64 -10.18 7.95
N ASP A 81 -11.13 -9.49 8.99
CA ASP A 81 -12.04 -8.35 8.83
C ASP A 81 -11.35 -7.20 8.09
N VAL A 82 -10.11 -6.90 8.48
CA VAL A 82 -9.33 -5.84 7.83
C VAL A 82 -9.02 -6.19 6.38
N LYS A 83 -8.64 -7.44 6.09
CA LYS A 83 -8.44 -7.91 4.71
C LYS A 83 -9.70 -7.74 3.87
N ARG A 84 -10.87 -8.10 4.40
CA ARG A 84 -12.16 -7.91 3.71
C ARG A 84 -12.43 -6.44 3.45
N ALA A 85 -12.19 -5.58 4.44
CA ALA A 85 -12.34 -4.13 4.29
C ALA A 85 -11.41 -3.56 3.20
N LEU A 86 -10.16 -4.03 3.13
CA LEU A 86 -9.13 -3.49 2.24
C LEU A 86 -9.10 -4.14 0.85
N ASN A 87 -9.88 -5.19 0.60
CA ASN A 87 -9.74 -6.03 -0.60
C ASN A 87 -9.87 -5.22 -1.90
N GLU A 88 -10.83 -4.32 -2.00
CA GLU A 88 -11.02 -3.47 -3.18
C GLU A 88 -9.81 -2.57 -3.42
N SER A 89 -9.34 -1.86 -2.38
CA SER A 89 -8.17 -0.98 -2.50
C SER A 89 -6.89 -1.73 -2.87
N VAL A 90 -6.70 -2.93 -2.32
CA VAL A 90 -5.54 -3.77 -2.62
C VAL A 90 -5.60 -4.31 -4.04
N ILE A 91 -6.77 -4.74 -4.52
CA ILE A 91 -6.94 -5.20 -5.91
C ILE A 91 -6.65 -4.07 -6.89
N ASP A 92 -7.14 -2.85 -6.63
CA ASP A 92 -6.89 -1.69 -7.48
C ASP A 92 -5.38 -1.38 -7.62
N ILE A 93 -4.64 -1.43 -6.50
CA ILE A 93 -3.18 -1.29 -6.50
C ILE A 93 -2.50 -2.41 -7.30
N ILE A 94 -2.89 -3.66 -7.08
CA ILE A 94 -2.31 -4.82 -7.78
C ILE A 94 -2.56 -4.71 -9.29
N ASN A 95 -3.79 -4.41 -9.71
CA ASN A 95 -4.14 -4.27 -11.11
C ASN A 95 -3.31 -3.16 -11.77
N THR A 96 -3.19 -2.01 -11.12
CA THR A 96 -2.37 -0.90 -11.62
C THR A 96 -0.91 -1.31 -11.83
N VAL A 97 -0.34 -2.11 -10.92
CA VAL A 97 1.02 -2.65 -11.07
C VAL A 97 1.10 -3.61 -12.26
N VAL A 98 0.19 -4.58 -12.35
CA VAL A 98 0.16 -5.58 -13.43
C VAL A 98 0.01 -4.91 -14.79
N GLU A 99 -0.96 -4.02 -14.94
CA GLU A 99 -1.17 -3.27 -16.17
C GLU A 99 0.09 -2.47 -16.56
N THR A 100 0.89 -2.02 -15.59
CA THR A 100 2.10 -1.20 -15.85
C THR A 100 3.24 -2.07 -16.33
N LEU A 101 3.34 -3.29 -15.81
CA LEU A 101 4.26 -4.30 -16.31
C LEU A 101 3.88 -4.75 -17.73
N ASP A 102 2.58 -4.90 -18.02
CA ASP A 102 2.10 -5.33 -19.34
C ASP A 102 2.40 -4.31 -20.46
N GLU A 103 2.40 -3.02 -20.15
CA GLU A 103 2.79 -1.97 -21.10
C GLU A 103 4.32 -1.82 -21.24
N THR A 104 5.11 -2.45 -20.36
CA THR A 104 6.56 -2.25 -20.34
C THR A 104 7.21 -2.76 -21.64
N PRO A 105 8.02 -1.94 -22.31
CA PRO A 105 8.69 -2.37 -23.53
C PRO A 105 9.56 -3.62 -23.30
N PRO A 106 9.58 -4.59 -24.24
CA PRO A 106 10.31 -5.84 -24.08
C PRO A 106 11.79 -5.67 -23.74
N GLU A 107 12.41 -4.59 -24.23
CA GLU A 107 13.81 -4.25 -23.96
C GLU A 107 14.12 -3.93 -22.49
N LEU A 108 13.11 -3.68 -21.65
CA LEU A 108 13.25 -3.45 -20.21
C LEU A 108 12.70 -4.60 -19.36
N ALA A 109 11.87 -5.47 -19.95
CA ALA A 109 11.26 -6.58 -19.23
C ALA A 109 12.32 -7.52 -18.62
N GLY A 110 13.44 -7.74 -19.33
CA GLY A 110 14.55 -8.55 -18.84
C GLY A 110 15.18 -8.00 -17.55
N ASP A 111 15.38 -6.68 -17.48
CA ASP A 111 15.95 -6.02 -16.29
C ASP A 111 14.99 -6.15 -15.09
N ILE A 112 13.68 -5.93 -15.31
CA ILE A 112 12.66 -6.06 -14.27
C ILE A 112 12.54 -7.50 -13.76
N MET A 113 12.70 -8.51 -14.62
CA MET A 113 12.70 -9.90 -14.19
C MET A 113 13.84 -10.24 -13.24
N VAL A 114 14.99 -9.56 -13.36
CA VAL A 114 16.17 -9.77 -12.51
C VAL A 114 16.07 -8.95 -11.22
N ASP A 115 15.82 -7.65 -11.35
CA ASP A 115 15.86 -6.72 -10.23
C ASP A 115 14.56 -6.72 -9.41
N GLY A 116 13.43 -6.98 -10.07
CA GLY A 116 12.10 -7.02 -9.46
C GLY A 116 11.46 -5.64 -9.27
N ILE A 117 10.51 -5.59 -8.34
CA ILE A 117 9.74 -4.40 -7.98
C ILE A 117 10.22 -3.89 -6.63
N MET A 118 10.48 -2.58 -6.54
CA MET A 118 10.77 -1.89 -5.28
C MET A 118 9.53 -1.12 -4.80
N LEU A 119 9.08 -1.40 -3.57
CA LEU A 119 8.01 -0.66 -2.91
C LEU A 119 8.61 0.44 -2.03
N ALA A 120 8.07 1.64 -2.17
CA ALA A 120 8.41 2.80 -1.35
C ALA A 120 7.14 3.52 -0.87
N GLY A 121 7.29 4.41 0.10
CA GLY A 121 6.19 5.13 0.77
C GLY A 121 5.55 4.33 1.91
N GLY A 122 4.76 5.01 2.73
CA GLY A 122 4.13 4.39 3.92
C GLY A 122 3.15 3.26 3.59
N GLY A 123 2.54 3.27 2.40
CA GLY A 123 1.66 2.20 1.93
C GLY A 123 2.39 0.87 1.70
N ALA A 124 3.70 0.90 1.45
CA ALA A 124 4.53 -0.30 1.29
C ALA A 124 4.56 -1.16 2.56
N LEU A 125 4.32 -0.57 3.73
CA LEU A 125 4.32 -1.23 5.03
C LEU A 125 3.01 -1.95 5.36
N LEU A 126 2.03 -1.94 4.45
CA LEU A 126 0.80 -2.70 4.65
C LEU A 126 1.12 -4.20 4.67
N GLY A 127 0.79 -4.87 5.78
CA GLY A 127 1.13 -6.27 5.99
C GLY A 127 0.61 -7.17 4.85
N GLY A 128 1.50 -7.95 4.25
CA GLY A 128 1.17 -8.89 3.17
C GLY A 128 1.08 -8.28 1.76
N LEU A 129 1.28 -6.96 1.58
CA LEU A 129 1.18 -6.33 0.26
C LEU A 129 2.29 -6.79 -0.70
N ALA A 130 3.54 -6.82 -0.22
CA ALA A 130 4.68 -7.28 -1.01
C ALA A 130 4.52 -8.76 -1.41
N ASP A 131 4.01 -9.60 -0.51
CA ASP A 131 3.75 -11.02 -0.78
C ASP A 131 2.65 -11.20 -1.84
N ARG A 132 1.57 -10.43 -1.74
CA ARG A 132 0.48 -10.43 -2.74
C ARG A 132 0.99 -10.02 -4.11
N LEU A 133 1.77 -8.94 -4.20
CA LEU A 133 2.36 -8.50 -5.46
C LEU A 133 3.33 -9.53 -6.02
N THR A 134 4.17 -10.14 -5.17
CA THR A 134 5.09 -11.22 -5.57
C THR A 134 4.32 -12.39 -6.17
N LYS A 135 3.23 -12.80 -5.51
CA LYS A 135 2.40 -13.93 -5.96
C LYS A 135 1.72 -13.63 -7.30
N VAL A 136 1.20 -12.43 -7.49
CA VAL A 136 0.44 -12.07 -8.71
C VAL A 136 1.38 -11.81 -9.89
N THR A 137 2.50 -11.12 -9.67
CA THR A 137 3.42 -10.73 -10.74
C THR A 137 4.48 -11.79 -11.04
N ALA A 138 4.69 -12.75 -10.14
CA ALA A 138 5.82 -13.69 -10.16
C ALA A 138 7.20 -13.01 -10.15
N LEU A 139 7.26 -11.72 -9.83
CA LEU A 139 8.49 -10.95 -9.68
C LEU A 139 8.87 -10.84 -8.21
N LYS A 140 10.18 -10.71 -7.95
CA LYS A 140 10.67 -10.36 -6.62
C LYS A 140 10.11 -8.98 -6.25
N VAL A 141 9.46 -8.86 -5.10
CA VAL A 141 9.02 -7.56 -4.57
C VAL A 141 9.78 -7.27 -3.28
N THR A 142 10.47 -6.14 -3.24
CA THR A 142 11.28 -5.71 -2.09
C THR A 142 10.74 -4.39 -1.56
N ILE A 143 10.68 -4.24 -0.24
CA ILE A 143 10.38 -2.95 0.39
C ILE A 143 11.71 -2.22 0.59
N ALA A 144 11.76 -0.95 0.23
CA ALA A 144 12.95 -0.12 0.44
C ALA A 144 13.32 -0.06 1.94
N ASP A 145 14.61 0.11 2.25
CA ASP A 145 15.11 0.08 3.63
C ASP A 145 14.44 1.12 4.55
N ASP A 146 14.18 2.32 4.03
CA ASP A 146 13.42 3.37 4.70
C ASP A 146 12.36 3.92 3.74
N PRO A 147 11.22 3.23 3.61
CA PRO A 147 10.24 3.54 2.58
C PRO A 147 9.55 4.89 2.85
N LEU A 148 9.53 5.36 4.11
CA LEU A 148 8.98 6.67 4.47
C LEU A 148 9.89 7.82 4.04
N MET A 149 11.22 7.60 4.01
CA MET A 149 12.19 8.63 3.68
C MET A 149 12.66 8.61 2.23
N CYS A 150 12.31 7.60 1.43
CA CYS A 150 12.75 7.48 0.03
C CYS A 150 12.55 8.77 -0.78
N VAL A 151 11.38 9.41 -0.68
CA VAL A 151 11.06 10.61 -1.47
C VAL A 151 11.93 11.79 -1.04
N VAL A 152 12.01 12.10 0.26
CA VAL A 152 12.78 13.25 0.75
C VAL A 152 14.28 13.08 0.51
N ARG A 153 14.79 11.85 0.65
CA ARG A 153 16.21 11.54 0.37
C ARG A 153 16.52 11.68 -1.12
N GLY A 154 15.68 11.10 -1.99
CA GLY A 154 15.84 11.24 -3.44
C GLY A 154 15.78 12.70 -3.91
N CYS A 155 14.90 13.52 -3.31
CA CYS A 155 14.88 14.95 -3.58
C CYS A 155 16.16 15.67 -3.13
N GLY A 156 16.72 15.30 -1.97
CA GLY A 156 17.98 15.84 -1.48
C GLY A 156 19.16 15.50 -2.40
N GLU A 157 19.30 14.23 -2.76
CA GLU A 157 20.36 13.76 -3.67
C GLU A 157 20.26 14.41 -5.05
N ALA A 158 19.04 14.54 -5.61
CA ALA A 158 18.82 15.23 -6.87
C ALA A 158 19.20 16.73 -6.82
N LEU A 159 19.05 17.37 -5.65
CA LEU A 159 19.43 18.76 -5.46
C LEU A 159 20.95 18.93 -5.43
N GLU A 160 21.69 17.98 -4.84
CA GLU A 160 23.16 17.98 -4.83
C GLU A 160 23.73 17.80 -6.24
N GLU A 161 23.10 16.93 -7.04
CA GLU A 161 23.48 16.65 -8.43
C GLU A 161 22.86 17.61 -9.45
N VAL A 162 22.18 18.69 -9.02
CA VAL A 162 21.38 19.55 -9.91
C VAL A 162 22.21 20.16 -11.05
N ASN A 163 23.51 20.41 -10.82
CA ASN A 163 24.43 20.93 -11.82
C ASN A 163 24.86 19.85 -12.84
N THR A 164 24.95 18.59 -12.41
CA THR A 164 25.22 17.43 -13.26
C THR A 164 23.96 17.10 -14.07
N LEU A 165 22.80 17.02 -13.42
CA LEU A 165 21.49 16.77 -14.05
C LEU A 165 21.15 17.81 -15.11
N ARG A 166 21.44 19.10 -14.88
CA ARG A 166 21.27 20.16 -15.89
C ARG A 166 22.12 19.97 -17.15
N LYS A 167 23.30 19.35 -17.03
CA LYS A 167 24.18 19.11 -18.18
C LYS A 167 23.76 17.91 -19.03
N ILE A 168 23.03 16.97 -18.45
CA ILE A 168 22.57 15.74 -19.12
C ILE A 168 21.15 15.91 -19.69
N SER A 169 20.39 16.91 -19.23
CA SER A 169 19.03 17.24 -19.70
C SER A 169 18.99 18.08 -20.99
N LEU A 170 20.08 18.12 -21.76
CA LEU A 170 20.21 18.74 -23.09
C LEU A 170 20.59 17.66 -24.11
#